data_AF-Q1AYX3-F1
#
_entry.id   AF-Q1AYX3-F1
#
_cell.length_a   1.000
_cell.length_b   1.000
_cell.length_c   1.000
_cell.angle_alpha   90.00
_cell.angle_beta   90.00
_cell.angle_gamma   90.00
#
_symmetry.space_group_name_H-M   'P 1'
#
loop_
_entity.id
_entity.type
_entity.pdbx_description
1 polymer ?
#
loop_
_entity_poly.entity_id
_entity_poly.type
_entity_poly.pdbx_seq_one_letter_code
_entity_poly.pdbx_strand_id
1 'polypeptide(L)'
;MLPRERGSRRAEEAFPERRFSGLSEEQKITWDPEADRRIKRSPFLMRRFIRKRIEDRVRSRGRTRVTEADVDESARMYRQYRFK
;
A
#
# COMPACT_ATOMS: atom_id res chain seq x y z
N MET A 1 -36.01 2.99 21.79
CA MET A 1 -35.60 3.90 20.70
C MET A 1 -34.09 4.06 20.75
N LEU A 2 -33.38 3.75 19.66
CA LEU A 2 -32.01 4.25 19.44
C LEU A 2 -32.05 5.14 18.20
N PRO A 3 -31.25 6.22 18.17
CA PRO A 3 -30.25 6.32 17.10
C PRO A 3 -28.90 6.80 17.66
N ARG A 4 -27.81 6.06 17.45
CA ARG A 4 -26.91 6.07 16.28
C ARG A 4 -25.93 7.26 16.22
N GLU A 5 -24.66 6.87 16.26
CA GLU A 5 -23.50 7.42 15.55
C GLU A 5 -22.81 8.67 16.11
N ARG A 6 -21.50 8.52 16.40
CA ARG A 6 -20.39 9.14 15.62
C ARG A 6 -19.24 9.59 16.54
N GLY A 7 -18.02 9.12 16.26
CA GLY A 7 -16.83 9.77 16.83
C GLY A 7 -15.56 8.93 16.82
N SER A 8 -14.96 8.76 15.64
CA SER A 8 -13.52 8.66 15.41
C SER A 8 -12.65 7.95 16.46
N ARG A 9 -12.45 6.63 16.31
CA ARG A 9 -11.19 6.03 16.76
C ARG A 9 -10.13 6.27 15.68
N ARG A 10 -9.31 7.30 15.92
CA ARG A 10 -7.95 7.53 15.42
C ARG A 10 -7.57 6.79 14.13
N ALA A 11 -7.70 7.48 13.00
CA ALA A 11 -6.89 7.24 11.81
C ALA A 11 -5.48 7.87 11.98
N GLU A 12 -4.84 7.68 13.14
CA GLU A 12 -3.56 8.34 13.48
C GLU A 12 -2.33 7.51 13.07
N GLU A 13 -2.53 6.43 12.31
CA GLU A 13 -1.43 5.66 11.68
C GLU A 13 -1.44 5.78 10.15
N ALA A 14 -1.95 6.90 9.62
CA ALA A 14 -1.80 7.23 8.22
C ALA A 14 -0.34 7.65 7.95
N PHE A 15 0.49 6.63 7.68
CA PHE A 15 1.81 6.73 7.07
C PHE A 15 2.85 7.48 7.93
N PRO A 16 3.44 6.84 8.96
CA PRO A 16 4.69 7.33 9.49
C PRO A 16 5.70 7.41 8.35
N GLU A 17 6.20 8.62 8.08
CA GLU A 17 7.36 8.90 7.25
C GLU A 17 8.62 8.31 7.90
N ARG A 18 8.67 6.98 8.10
CA ARG A 18 9.97 6.35 8.29
C ARG A 18 10.75 6.65 7.02
N ARG A 19 11.76 7.50 7.18
CA ARG A 19 12.69 7.97 6.17
C ARG A 19 12.87 6.90 5.12
N PHE A 20 12.48 7.19 3.89
CA PHE A 20 12.61 6.33 2.72
C PHE A 20 14.10 5.97 2.53
N SER A 21 14.59 5.01 3.30
CA SER A 21 16.00 4.65 3.29
C SER A 21 16.26 3.79 2.07
N GLY A 22 17.23 4.21 1.28
CA GLY A 22 17.98 3.33 0.41
C GLY A 22 17.33 3.12 -0.96
N LEU A 23 17.97 3.71 -1.97
CA LEU A 23 18.08 3.13 -3.28
C LEU A 23 18.88 1.82 -3.12
N SER A 24 18.24 0.71 -2.74
CA SER A 24 18.93 -0.59 -2.56
C SER A 24 18.67 -1.51 -3.76
N GLU A 25 19.74 -1.60 -4.57
CA GLU A 25 20.18 -2.65 -5.50
C GLU A 25 19.21 -3.82 -5.78
N GLU A 26 18.70 -3.82 -7.01
CA GLU A 26 18.60 -4.93 -7.99
C GLU A 26 18.08 -6.33 -7.56
N GLN A 27 17.40 -6.53 -6.44
CA GLN A 27 16.50 -7.70 -6.37
C GLN A 27 15.25 -7.40 -7.18
N LYS A 28 15.21 -7.92 -8.42
CA LYS A 28 14.08 -7.82 -9.36
C LYS A 28 12.82 -8.39 -8.71
N ILE A 29 12.02 -7.50 -8.13
CA ILE A 29 10.70 -7.85 -7.61
C ILE A 29 9.77 -8.03 -8.82
N THR A 30 9.17 -9.21 -8.92
CA THR A 30 8.18 -9.52 -9.96
C THR A 30 6.78 -9.21 -9.45
N TRP A 31 5.99 -8.52 -10.26
CA TRP A 31 4.61 -8.20 -9.97
C TRP A 31 3.67 -9.14 -10.70
N ASP A 32 2.68 -9.67 -9.98
CA ASP A 32 1.58 -10.37 -10.63
C ASP A 32 0.78 -9.38 -11.51
N PRO A 33 0.31 -9.83 -12.69
CA PRO A 33 -0.54 -9.00 -13.55
C PRO A 33 -1.77 -8.43 -12.82
N GLU A 34 -2.35 -9.20 -11.91
CA GLU A 34 -3.49 -8.83 -11.06
C GLU A 34 -3.13 -7.66 -10.12
N ALA A 35 -1.97 -7.76 -9.45
CA ALA A 35 -1.45 -6.74 -8.55
C ALA A 35 -1.17 -5.42 -9.29
N ASP A 36 -0.54 -5.52 -10.47
CA ASP A 36 -0.23 -4.36 -11.31
C ASP A 36 -1.50 -3.64 -11.80
N ARG A 37 -2.53 -4.41 -12.22
CA ARG A 37 -3.84 -3.85 -12.60
C ARG A 37 -4.50 -3.07 -11.46
N ARG A 38 -4.39 -3.55 -10.21
CA ARG A 38 -4.97 -2.84 -9.05
C ARG A 38 -4.23 -1.53 -8.75
N ILE A 39 -2.90 -1.54 -8.77
CA ILE A 39 -2.13 -0.30 -8.56
C ILE A 39 -2.41 0.73 -9.65
N LYS A 40 -2.56 0.30 -10.91
CA LYS A 40 -2.92 1.20 -12.02
C LYS A 40 -4.23 1.97 -11.81
N ARG A 41 -5.14 1.52 -10.93
CA ARG A 41 -6.35 2.29 -10.57
C ARG A 41 -6.06 3.48 -9.65
N SER A 42 -4.93 3.49 -8.96
CA SER A 42 -4.52 4.59 -8.08
C SER A 42 -4.02 5.81 -8.89
N PRO A 43 -3.98 7.02 -8.32
CA PRO A 43 -3.37 8.19 -8.98
C PRO A 43 -1.86 8.01 -9.22
N PHE A 44 -1.34 8.54 -10.32
CA PHE A 44 0.05 8.32 -10.78
C PHE A 44 1.13 8.55 -9.71
N LEU A 45 1.04 9.66 -8.97
CA LEU A 45 1.98 9.97 -7.89
C LEU A 45 1.97 8.88 -6.81
N MET A 46 0.77 8.45 -6.40
CA MET A 46 0.61 7.43 -5.37
C MET A 46 1.02 6.04 -5.87
N ARG A 47 0.83 5.71 -7.15
CA ARG A 47 1.26 4.42 -7.72
C ARG A 47 2.73 4.14 -7.39
N ARG A 48 3.60 5.14 -7.58
CA ARG A 48 5.04 5.01 -7.34
C ARG A 48 5.37 4.80 -5.86
N PHE A 49 4.70 5.52 -4.95
CA PHE A 49 4.88 5.35 -3.51
C PHE A 49 4.36 3.99 -3.00
N ILE A 50 3.16 3.60 -3.43
CA ILE A 50 2.52 2.33 -3.05
C ILE A 50 3.36 1.15 -3.53
N ARG A 51 3.81 1.20 -4.80
CA ARG A 51 4.64 0.15 -5.39
C ARG A 51 5.91 -0.07 -4.59
N LYS A 52 6.65 1.01 -4.28
CA LYS A 52 7.87 0.93 -3.46
C LYS A 52 7.60 0.34 -2.06
N ARG A 53 6.56 0.80 -1.36
CA ARG A 53 6.17 0.27 -0.04
C ARG A 53 5.88 -1.23 -0.07
N ILE A 54 5.19 -1.70 -1.10
CA ILE A 54 4.87 -3.12 -1.27
C ILE A 54 6.13 -3.92 -1.58
N GLU A 55 6.98 -3.44 -2.48
CA GLU A 55 8.27 -4.05 -2.81
C GLU A 55 9.14 -4.19 -1.55
N ASP A 56 9.25 -3.13 -0.74
CA ASP A 56 10.00 -3.14 0.52
C ASP A 56 9.45 -4.16 1.53
N ARG A 57 8.12 -4.26 1.66
CA ARG A 57 7.46 -5.25 2.53
C ARG A 57 7.63 -6.68 2.04
N VAL A 58 7.53 -6.89 0.74
CA VAL A 58 7.71 -8.22 0.14
C VAL A 58 9.15 -8.66 0.31
N ARG A 59 10.11 -7.76 0.06
CA ARG A 59 11.54 -7.98 0.29
C ARG A 59 11.88 -8.23 1.77
N SER A 60 11.28 -7.49 2.70
CA SER A 60 11.51 -7.71 4.14
C SER A 60 10.99 -9.05 4.64
N ARG A 61 10.00 -9.63 3.94
CA ARG A 61 9.50 -10.99 4.16
C ARG A 61 10.31 -12.06 3.41
N GLY A 62 11.44 -11.70 2.81
CA GLY A 62 12.28 -12.62 2.02
C GLY A 62 11.64 -13.10 0.72
N ARG A 63 10.56 -12.43 0.26
CA ARG A 63 9.86 -12.76 -0.99
C ARG A 63 10.32 -11.81 -2.10
N THR A 64 10.24 -12.28 -3.34
CA THR A 64 10.57 -11.50 -4.54
C THR A 64 9.38 -11.35 -5.51
N ARG A 65 8.20 -11.85 -5.12
CA ARG A 65 6.98 -11.81 -5.91
C ARG A 65 5.86 -11.08 -5.17
N VAL A 66 5.29 -10.07 -5.82
CA VAL A 66 4.16 -9.29 -5.31
C VAL A 66 2.86 -9.87 -5.85
N THR A 67 1.97 -10.21 -4.93
CA THR A 67 0.65 -10.78 -5.23
C THR A 67 -0.46 -9.75 -5.04
N GLU A 68 -1.67 -10.07 -5.51
CA GLU A 68 -2.85 -9.24 -5.28
C GLU A 68 -3.14 -9.03 -3.77
N ALA A 69 -2.85 -10.03 -2.95
CA ALA A 69 -3.00 -9.95 -1.50
C ALA A 69 -2.07 -8.91 -0.86
N ASP A 70 -0.84 -8.77 -1.37
CA ASP A 70 0.11 -7.76 -0.87
C ASP A 70 -0.35 -6.33 -1.22
N VAL A 71 -0.99 -6.17 -2.39
CA VAL A 71 -1.65 -4.91 -2.79
C VAL A 71 -2.86 -4.63 -1.92
N ASP A 72 -3.68 -5.63 -1.61
CA ASP A 72 -4.89 -5.47 -0.79
C ASP A 72 -4.59 -5.16 0.67
N GLU A 73 -3.58 -5.83 1.24
CA GLU A 73 -3.06 -5.55 2.57
C GLU A 73 -2.63 -4.09 2.67
N SER A 74 -1.99 -3.59 1.62
CA SER A 74 -1.53 -2.20 1.53
C SER A 74 -2.70 -1.24 1.23
N ALA A 75 -3.63 -1.62 0.35
CA ALA A 75 -4.80 -0.84 -0.04
C ALA A 75 -5.75 -0.56 1.13
N ARG A 76 -5.81 -1.44 2.15
CA ARG A 76 -6.54 -1.15 3.40
C ARG A 76 -6.02 0.10 4.10
N MET A 77 -4.71 0.37 4.03
CA MET A 77 -4.11 1.60 4.55
C MET A 77 -4.48 2.83 3.71
N TYR A 78 -4.68 2.65 2.40
CA TYR A 78 -5.01 3.71 1.45
C TYR A 78 -6.52 3.87 1.17
N ARG A 79 -7.38 3.00 1.72
CA ARG A 79 -8.83 3.00 1.48
C ARG A 79 -9.49 4.32 1.92
N GLN A 80 -8.84 5.04 2.83
CA GLN A 80 -9.24 6.39 3.25
C GLN A 80 -8.93 7.48 2.20
N TYR A 81 -7.99 7.24 1.27
CA TYR A 81 -7.68 8.09 0.12
C TYR A 81 -8.49 7.71 -1.12
N ARG A 82 -9.64 7.04 -0.94
CA ARG A 82 -10.60 6.80 -2.02
C ARG A 82 -11.09 8.14 -2.56
N PHE A 83 -10.44 8.61 -3.61
CA PHE A 83 -10.93 9.72 -4.41
C PHE A 83 -12.22 9.24 -5.10
N LYS A 84 -13.31 9.96 -4.79
CA LYS A 84 -14.67 9.74 -5.29
C LYS A 84 -14.72 9.88 -6.81
#